data_AF-A0A7J4I1Q2-F1
#
_entry.id   AF-A0A7J4I1Q2-F1
#
_cell.length_a   1.000
_cell.length_b   1.000
_cell.length_c   1.000
_cell.angle_alpha   90.00
_cell.angle_beta   90.00
_cell.angle_gamma   90.00
#
_symmetry.space_group_name_H-M   'P 1'
#
loop_
_entity.id
_entity.type
_entity.pdbx_description
1 polymer ?
#
loop_
_entity_poly.entity_id
_entity_poly.type
_entity_poly.pdbx_seq_one_letter_code
_entity_poly.pdbx_strand_id
1 'polypeptide(L)'
;MEKEQILQENLQEYLDLGQQAYTKKKYNSAVTLLFKAISAAADLFLLKKEGSAPSSHSHRFRILKEKYPEVYNILDKDFPFYQDSYTKRMTQEAAEVLKEDAQRLQEMARK
;
A
#
# COMPACT_ATOMS: atom_id res chain seq x y z
N MET A 1 4.50 -14.66 16.65
CA MET A 1 3.35 -14.12 15.92
C MET A 1 3.37 -14.70 14.51
N GLU A 2 2.22 -15.16 14.04
CA GLU A 2 2.07 -15.67 12.68
C GLU A 2 2.27 -14.52 11.68
N LYS A 3 2.92 -14.78 10.54
CA LYS A 3 3.30 -13.75 9.56
C LYS A 3 2.11 -12.92 9.07
N GLU A 4 0.93 -13.55 8.99
CA GLU A 4 -0.32 -12.88 8.65
C GLU A 4 -0.70 -11.79 9.65
N GLN A 5 -0.63 -12.09 10.95
CA GLN A 5 -0.98 -11.13 12.01
C GLN A 5 -0.10 -9.88 11.94
N ILE A 6 1.22 -10.06 11.73
CA ILE A 6 2.15 -8.93 11.58
C ILE A 6 1.79 -8.06 10.38
N LEU A 7 1.40 -8.66 9.25
CA LEU A 7 0.99 -7.91 8.06
C LEU A 7 -0.33 -7.16 8.30
N GLN A 8 -1.28 -7.75 9.03
CA GLN A 8 -2.54 -7.10 9.40
C GLN A 8 -2.29 -5.91 10.33
N GLU A 9 -1.45 -6.07 11.36
CA GLU A 9 -1.08 -5.02 12.30
C GLU A 9 -0.35 -3.87 11.60
N ASN A 10 0.64 -4.18 10.75
CA ASN A 10 1.35 -3.17 9.96
C ASN A 10 0.43 -2.42 9.00
N LEU A 11 -0.46 -3.15 8.31
CA LEU A 11 -1.45 -2.53 7.43
C LEU A 11 -2.32 -1.53 8.20
N GLN A 12 -2.83 -1.93 9.37
CA GLN A 12 -3.66 -1.06 10.19
C GLN A 12 -2.88 0.16 10.70
N GLU A 13 -1.66 -0.03 11.20
CA GLU A 13 -0.78 1.06 11.64
C GLU A 13 -0.55 2.08 10.51
N TYR A 14 -0.23 1.61 9.30
CA TYR A 14 0.04 2.49 8.17
C TYR A 14 -1.20 3.25 7.68
N LEU A 15 -2.37 2.62 7.71
CA LEU A 15 -3.63 3.28 7.40
C LEU A 15 -3.94 4.39 8.41
N ASP A 16 -3.82 4.09 9.70
CA ASP A 16 -4.12 5.04 10.77
C ASP A 16 -3.15 6.24 10.74
N LEU A 17 -1.85 5.97 10.64
CA LEU A 17 -0.84 7.02 10.56
C LEU A 17 -0.94 7.81 9.24
N GLY A 18 -1.24 7.14 8.12
CA GLY A 18 -1.46 7.77 6.83
C GLY A 18 -2.65 8.73 6.87
N GLN A 19 -3.77 8.31 7.44
CA GLN A 19 -4.96 9.14 7.63
C GLN A 19 -4.68 10.32 8.56
N GLN A 20 -3.97 10.10 9.67
CA GLN A 20 -3.58 11.20 10.57
C GLN A 20 -2.69 12.22 9.87
N ALA A 21 -1.73 11.77 9.06
CA ALA A 21 -0.87 12.65 8.27
C ALA A 21 -1.67 13.45 7.23
N TYR A 22 -2.62 12.80 6.55
CA TYR A 22 -3.54 13.43 5.62
C TYR A 22 -4.35 14.54 6.30
N THR A 23 -5.00 14.25 7.42
CA THR A 23 -5.83 15.22 8.17
C THR A 23 -4.99 16.42 8.66
N LYS A 24 -3.72 16.18 9.01
CA LYS A 24 -2.77 17.23 9.41
C LYS A 24 -2.13 17.97 8.22
N LYS A 25 -2.60 17.75 6.99
CA LYS A 25 -2.07 18.32 5.73
C LYS A 25 -0.59 18.02 5.49
N LYS A 26 -0.08 16.92 6.06
CA LYS A 26 1.30 16.44 5.88
C LYS A 26 1.34 15.48 4.69
N TYR A 27 1.05 15.96 3.49
CA TYR A 27 0.77 15.10 2.33
C TYR A 27 1.94 14.21 1.90
N ASN A 28 3.20 14.66 2.01
CA ASN A 28 4.35 13.78 1.75
C ASN A 28 4.34 12.55 2.68
N SER A 29 4.13 12.78 3.99
CA SER A 29 4.04 11.70 4.97
C SER A 29 2.80 10.82 4.73
N ALA A 30 1.67 11.43 4.38
CA ALA A 30 0.46 10.69 4.03
C ALA A 30 0.71 9.75 2.84
N VAL A 31 1.24 10.26 1.73
CA VAL A 31 1.59 9.45 0.54
C VAL A 31 2.56 8.33 0.89
N THR A 32 3.59 8.60 1.69
CA THR A 32 4.56 7.58 2.11
C THR A 32 3.90 6.47 2.91
N LEU A 33 3.08 6.82 3.91
CA LEU A 33 2.43 5.86 4.80
C LEU A 33 1.31 5.09 4.10
N LEU A 34 0.51 5.76 3.26
CA LEU A 34 -0.54 5.11 2.48
C LEU A 34 0.04 4.16 1.44
N PHE A 35 1.17 4.48 0.81
CA PHE A 35 1.85 3.52 -0.07
C PHE A 35 2.42 2.30 0.69
N LYS A 36 2.88 2.50 1.94
CA LYS A 36 3.23 1.37 2.82
C LYS A 36 2.01 0.51 3.16
N ALA A 37 0.84 1.13 3.40
CA ALA A 37 -0.41 0.41 3.59
C ALA A 37 -0.79 -0.41 2.34
N ILE A 38 -0.74 0.20 1.15
CA ILE A 38 -0.94 -0.49 -0.14
C ILE A 38 -0.01 -1.70 -0.28
N SER A 39 1.28 -1.52 0.03
CA SER A 39 2.27 -2.59 -0.03
C SER A 39 1.98 -3.71 0.97
N ALA A 40 1.60 -3.37 2.21
CA ALA A 40 1.25 -4.35 3.25
C ALA A 40 -0.04 -5.10 2.91
N ALA A 41 -1.05 -4.42 2.37
CA ALA A 41 -2.29 -5.04 1.90
C ALA A 41 -2.04 -6.01 0.73
N ALA A 42 -1.20 -5.63 -0.23
CA ALA A 42 -0.80 -6.50 -1.32
C ALA A 42 -0.02 -7.74 -0.84
N ASP A 43 0.86 -7.59 0.16
CA ASP A 43 1.59 -8.70 0.76
C ASP A 43 0.67 -9.65 1.54
N LEU A 44 -0.31 -9.10 2.28
CA LEU A 44 -1.33 -9.87 2.97
C LEU A 44 -2.21 -10.64 1.97
N PHE A 45 -2.62 -9.99 0.88
CA PHE A 45 -3.37 -10.60 -0.21
C PHE A 45 -2.58 -11.77 -0.82
N LEU A 46 -1.30 -11.55 -1.16
CA LEU A 46 -0.44 -12.60 -1.71
C LEU A 46 -0.21 -13.74 -0.72
N LEU A 47 0.01 -13.44 0.57
CA LEU A 47 0.15 -14.48 1.59
C LEU A 47 -1.07 -15.41 1.62
N LYS A 48 -2.28 -14.84 1.55
CA LYS A 48 -3.53 -15.62 1.55
C LYS A 48 -3.76 -16.42 0.27
N LYS A 49 -3.40 -15.88 -0.89
CA LYS A 49 -3.63 -16.55 -2.18
C LYS A 49 -2.53 -17.54 -2.58
N GLU A 50 -1.28 -17.23 -2.23
CA GLU A 50 -0.08 -17.98 -2.67
C GLU A 50 0.61 -18.72 -1.52
N GLY A 51 0.16 -18.56 -0.27
CA GLY A 51 0.80 -19.14 0.93
C GLY A 51 2.13 -18.49 1.30
N SER A 52 2.55 -17.43 0.60
CA SER A 52 3.79 -16.71 0.87
C SER A 52 3.68 -15.22 0.53
N ALA A 53 4.37 -14.39 1.32
CA ALA A 53 4.51 -12.96 1.04
C ALA A 53 5.88 -12.70 0.39
N PRO A 54 5.98 -11.73 -0.54
CA PRO A 54 7.22 -11.42 -1.24
C PRO A 54 8.28 -10.86 -0.28
N SER A 55 9.54 -10.99 -0.70
CA SER A 55 10.73 -10.55 0.06
C SER A 55 11.22 -9.15 -0.32
N SER A 56 10.68 -8.55 -1.39
CA SER A 56 11.09 -7.24 -1.90
C SER A 56 10.00 -6.60 -2.75
N HIS A 57 10.13 -5.30 -3.02
CA HIS A 57 9.26 -4.59 -3.96
C HIS A 57 9.28 -5.24 -5.35
N SER A 58 10.45 -5.51 -5.93
CA SER A 58 10.54 -6.12 -7.27
C SER A 58 9.87 -7.50 -7.31
N HIS A 59 10.00 -8.28 -6.24
CA HIS A 59 9.33 -9.57 -6.12
C HIS A 59 7.80 -9.40 -6.08
N ARG A 60 7.29 -8.47 -5.26
CA ARG A 60 5.85 -8.12 -5.18
C ARG A 60 5.30 -7.73 -6.55
N PHE A 61 5.91 -6.74 -7.19
CA PHE A 61 5.45 -6.22 -8.49
C PHE A 61 5.41 -7.31 -9.55
N ARG A 62 6.43 -8.17 -9.61
CA ARG A 62 6.47 -9.28 -10.57
C ARG A 62 5.32 -10.26 -10.40
N ILE A 63 5.09 -10.78 -9.18
CA ILE A 63 4.01 -11.74 -8.93
C ILE A 63 2.65 -11.09 -9.24
N LEU A 64 2.43 -9.86 -8.78
CA LEU A 64 1.16 -9.17 -9.02
C LEU A 64 0.92 -8.94 -10.50
N LYS A 65 1.94 -8.53 -11.26
CA LYS A 65 1.82 -8.31 -12.70
C LYS A 65 1.44 -9.59 -13.45
N GLU A 66 2.02 -10.72 -13.05
CA GLU A 66 1.81 -12.01 -13.70
C GLU A 66 0.45 -12.65 -13.34
N LYS A 67 0.02 -12.54 -12.08
CA LYS A 67 -1.12 -13.30 -11.55
C LYS A 67 -2.34 -12.46 -11.15
N TYR A 68 -2.12 -11.21 -10.74
CA TYR A 68 -3.12 -10.37 -10.10
C TYR A 68 -3.11 -8.94 -10.68
N PRO A 69 -3.41 -8.78 -11.97
CA PRO A 69 -3.23 -7.51 -12.69
C PRO A 69 -4.05 -6.36 -12.09
N GLU A 70 -5.19 -6.63 -11.45
CA GLU A 70 -5.98 -5.60 -10.77
C GLU A 70 -5.20 -4.98 -9.59
N VAL A 71 -4.60 -5.82 -8.74
CA VAL A 71 -3.78 -5.41 -7.60
C VAL A 71 -2.50 -4.72 -8.09
N TYR A 72 -1.89 -5.26 -9.15
CA TYR A 72 -0.72 -4.66 -9.79
C TYR A 72 -1.00 -3.25 -10.28
N ASN A 73 -2.11 -3.03 -11.00
CA ASN A 73 -2.42 -1.74 -11.60
C ASN A 73 -2.58 -0.64 -10.56
N ILE A 74 -3.14 -0.95 -9.38
CA ILE A 74 -3.22 0.02 -8.29
C ILE A 74 -1.81 0.37 -7.79
N LEU A 75 -1.00 -0.65 -7.52
CA LEU A 75 0.34 -0.49 -6.95
C LEU A 75 1.30 0.24 -7.91
N ASP A 76 1.22 -0.07 -9.20
CA ASP A 76 2.02 0.52 -10.28
C ASP A 76 1.64 1.99 -10.52
N LYS A 77 0.33 2.30 -10.53
CA LYS A 77 -0.18 3.67 -10.65
C LYS A 77 0.29 4.56 -9.48
N ASP A 78 0.34 4.01 -8.27
CA ASP A 78 0.65 4.79 -7.06
C ASP A 78 2.15 4.94 -6.78
N PHE A 79 2.97 4.04 -7.34
CA PHE A 79 4.42 4.01 -7.09
C PHE A 79 5.15 5.31 -7.46
N PRO A 80 4.85 5.99 -8.58
CA PRO A 80 5.46 7.28 -8.90
C PRO A 80 5.22 8.35 -7.83
N PHE A 81 4.00 8.44 -7.25
CA PHE A 81 3.73 9.40 -6.18
C PHE A 81 4.56 9.11 -4.93
N TYR A 82 4.70 7.82 -4.59
CA TYR A 82 5.56 7.39 -3.49
C TYR A 82 7.02 7.79 -3.72
N GLN A 83 7.58 7.52 -4.91
CA GLN A 83 8.95 7.91 -5.24
C GLN A 83 9.12 9.44 -5.21
N ASP A 84 8.18 10.17 -5.79
CA ASP A 84 8.20 11.63 -5.82
C ASP A 84 8.09 12.24 -4.41
N SER A 85 7.43 11.58 -3.46
CA SER A 85 7.28 12.09 -2.09
C SER A 85 8.61 12.31 -1.34
N TYR A 86 9.70 11.68 -1.80
CA TYR A 86 11.04 11.87 -1.26
C TYR A 86 11.73 13.15 -1.72
N THR A 87 11.35 13.68 -2.88
CA THR A 87 12.06 14.79 -3.54
C THR A 87 11.16 15.97 -3.92
N LYS A 88 9.84 15.77 -3.94
CA LYS A 88 8.82 16.75 -4.32
C LYS A 88 7.76 16.88 -3.23
N ARG A 89 7.04 18.00 -3.21
CA ARG A 89 5.88 18.18 -2.32
C ARG A 89 4.65 17.52 -2.92
N MET A 90 3.99 16.68 -2.13
CA MET A 90 2.76 16.02 -2.53
C MET A 90 1.55 16.93 -2.32
N THR A 91 0.57 16.79 -3.20
CA THR A 91 -0.69 17.54 -3.10
C THR A 91 -1.72 16.75 -2.30
N GLN A 92 -2.82 17.42 -1.94
CA GLN A 92 -3.94 16.76 -1.29
C GLN A 92 -4.56 15.69 -2.19
N GLU A 93 -4.69 15.98 -3.49
CA GLU A 93 -5.29 15.10 -4.48
C GLU A 93 -4.48 13.81 -4.63
N ALA A 94 -3.15 13.91 -4.71
CA ALA A 94 -2.28 12.73 -4.75
C ALA A 94 -2.44 11.89 -3.48
N ALA A 95 -2.49 12.53 -2.30
CA ALA A 95 -2.69 11.81 -1.04
C ALA A 95 -4.10 11.19 -0.93
N GLU A 96 -5.12 11.80 -1.52
CA GLU A 96 -6.48 11.27 -1.57
C GLU A 96 -6.56 10.00 -2.42
N VAL A 97 -5.94 10.01 -3.61
CA VAL A 97 -5.87 8.82 -4.49
C VAL A 97 -5.29 7.63 -3.76
N LEU A 98 -4.11 7.79 -3.13
CA LEU A 98 -3.47 6.71 -2.38
C LEU A 98 -4.31 6.24 -1.17
N LYS A 99 -5.12 7.13 -0.59
CA LYS A 99 -5.99 6.79 0.53
C LYS A 99 -7.14 5.88 0.07
N GLU A 100 -7.80 6.24 -1.02
CA GLU A 100 -8.87 5.44 -1.63
C GLU A 100 -8.33 4.08 -2.10
N ASP A 101 -7.17 4.06 -2.74
CA ASP A 101 -6.53 2.84 -3.20
C ASP A 101 -6.08 1.93 -2.04
N ALA A 102 -5.53 2.49 -0.95
CA ALA A 102 -5.19 1.72 0.24
C ALA A 102 -6.41 1.06 0.88
N GLN A 103 -7.55 1.76 0.92
CA GLN A 103 -8.83 1.20 1.41
C GLN A 103 -9.32 0.08 0.50
N ARG A 104 -9.32 0.29 -0.83
CA ARG A 104 -9.72 -0.73 -1.80
C ARG A 104 -8.87 -2.00 -1.67
N LEU A 105 -7.55 -1.86 -1.59
CA LEU A 105 -6.63 -3.00 -1.40
C LEU A 105 -6.84 -3.71 -0.06
N GLN A 106 -7.12 -2.97 1.02
CA GLN A 106 -7.46 -3.57 2.31
C GLN A 106 -8.70 -4.47 2.18
N GLU A 107 -9.74 -4.03 1.47
CA GLU A 107 -10.93 -4.85 1.22
C GLU A 107 -10.62 -6.11 0.40
N MET A 108 -9.79 -5.98 -0.64
CA MET A 108 -9.34 -7.13 -1.45
C MET A 108 -8.57 -8.14 -0.60
N ALA A 109 -7.71 -7.69 0.32
CA ALA A 109 -6.91 -8.55 1.19
C ALA A 109 -7.73 -9.23 2.31
N ARG A 110 -8.96 -8.77 2.58
CA ARG A 110 -9.87 -9.41 3.55
C ARG A 110 -10.60 -10.62 2.96
N LYS A 111 -10.71 -10.75 1.63
CA LYS A 111 -11.44 -11.79 0.90
C LYS A 111 -10.60 -13.03 0.58
#